data_AF-A0A3N1HY44-F1
#
_entry.id   AF-A0A3N1HY44-F1
#
_cell.length_a   1.000
_cell.length_b   1.000
_cell.length_c   1.000
_cell.angle_alpha   90.00
_cell.angle_beta   90.00
_cell.angle_gamma   90.00
#
_symmetry.space_group_name_H-M   'P 1'
#
loop_
_entity.id
_entity.type
_entity.pdbx_description
1 polymer ?
#
loop_
_entity_poly.entity_id
_entity_poly.type
_entity_poly.pdbx_seq_one_letter_code
_entity_poly.pdbx_strand_id
1 'polypeptide(L)'
;MSTPSARPSRRRLLAGTAGLALAAPATPLVTTGRAVAAEQKTAAMYPLKPPHLLEAETLVEYLRLRADQWSHNRYNAENDGRTLGRTTVTWGRAGHPEEFENISQCASFLTLLLERAYGTDTAYGWATPSYFDQYFPPKDGSTRGTGSYPNAEDLQAGFLNASAVPHFDPVTKPVNLRPGDLVAWDKDPDARTAPYTGHTVMIRAYLGTYASSVDSRLGIPGVVPHLFQVVDCTDNPHGGPDMASQTSVDRYRANPDTRADITADNRWEEHNGVGYGHMVFYADPGTDLFAGYRWSVNSSEPFPAVAQPVTGKRQIAAGRVNAFLVQ
;
A
#
# COMPACT_ATOMS: atom_id res chain seq x y z
N MET A 1 -81.61 15.73 67.47
CA MET A 1 -81.42 14.40 68.05
C MET A 1 -80.44 13.63 67.16
N SER A 2 -79.38 13.10 67.78
CA SER A 2 -78.51 11.98 67.40
C SER A 2 -77.80 11.94 66.03
N THR A 3 -76.47 12.00 66.11
CA THR A 3 -75.45 11.43 65.18
C THR A 3 -75.53 9.88 65.15
N PRO A 4 -74.73 9.08 64.37
CA PRO A 4 -73.43 9.39 63.75
C PRO A 4 -73.02 8.69 62.43
N SER A 5 -71.81 9.08 61.96
CA SER A 5 -70.76 8.27 61.31
C SER A 5 -70.94 7.90 59.82
N ALA A 6 -69.95 8.01 58.92
CA ALA A 6 -68.50 7.95 59.10
C ALA A 6 -67.72 8.88 58.14
N ARG A 7 -66.55 9.31 58.63
CA ARG A 7 -65.42 9.98 57.96
C ARG A 7 -64.27 8.92 57.82
N PRO A 8 -63.06 9.24 57.32
CA PRO A 8 -62.67 10.01 56.12
C PRO A 8 -61.45 9.37 55.39
N SER A 9 -61.03 9.95 54.27
CA SER A 9 -59.62 9.95 53.83
C SER A 9 -59.43 11.11 52.84
N ARG A 10 -59.40 12.37 53.32
CA ARG A 10 -58.21 13.20 53.57
C ARG A 10 -57.11 13.05 52.49
N ARG A 11 -57.04 14.00 51.54
CA ARG A 11 -56.36 15.33 51.64
C ARG A 11 -54.85 15.16 51.34
N ARG A 12 -54.19 15.94 50.48
CA ARG A 12 -54.20 17.41 50.26
C ARG A 12 -53.39 17.69 48.97
N LEU A 13 -53.89 18.56 48.07
CA LEU A 13 -53.45 19.96 47.81
C LEU A 13 -52.05 20.06 47.15
N LEU A 14 -51.73 20.95 46.22
CA LEU A 14 -52.40 22.10 45.56
C LEU A 14 -51.45 22.62 44.48
N ALA A 15 -52.01 23.33 43.48
CA ALA A 15 -51.51 24.55 42.80
C ALA A 15 -50.05 24.60 42.33
N GLY A 16 -49.69 25.16 41.18
CA GLY A 16 -50.26 26.12 40.23
C GLY A 16 -49.09 26.38 39.26
N THR A 17 -49.22 26.82 38.02
CA THR A 17 -49.56 28.15 37.50
C THR A 17 -48.84 28.22 36.15
N ALA A 18 -49.35 29.04 35.25
CA ALA A 18 -48.95 29.20 33.87
C ALA A 18 -47.50 29.69 33.66
N GLY A 19 -46.96 29.40 32.47
CA GLY A 19 -45.75 30.04 31.94
C GLY A 19 -45.49 29.62 30.50
N LEU A 20 -45.94 30.45 29.54
CA LEU A 20 -45.44 30.42 28.17
C LEU A 20 -43.92 30.62 28.19
N ALA A 21 -43.16 29.71 27.58
CA ALA A 21 -41.76 29.91 27.29
C ALA A 21 -41.53 29.76 25.77
N LEU A 22 -40.91 30.80 25.23
CA LEU A 22 -40.58 31.02 23.83
C LEU A 22 -39.72 29.89 23.27
N ALA A 23 -40.07 29.42 22.08
CA ALA A 23 -39.23 28.52 21.29
C ALA A 23 -38.03 29.31 20.71
N ALA A 24 -36.82 29.00 21.17
CA ALA A 24 -35.59 29.36 20.48
C ALA A 24 -35.29 28.29 19.41
N PRO A 25 -34.95 28.67 18.16
CA PRO A 25 -34.53 27.68 17.17
C PRO A 25 -33.15 27.14 17.57
N ALA A 26 -33.10 25.84 17.88
CA ALA A 26 -31.86 25.11 18.04
C ALA A 26 -31.16 25.03 16.68
N THR A 27 -30.14 25.85 16.48
CA THR A 27 -29.13 25.61 15.43
C THR A 27 -28.46 24.27 15.72
N PRO A 28 -28.43 23.31 14.79
CA PRO A 28 -27.64 22.11 15.00
C PRO A 28 -26.17 22.52 15.03
N LEU A 29 -25.51 22.34 16.18
CA LEU A 29 -24.05 22.30 16.22
C LEU A 29 -23.63 21.20 15.24
N VAL A 30 -23.03 21.60 14.12
CA VAL A 30 -22.20 20.71 13.30
C VAL A 30 -21.04 20.31 14.19
N THR A 31 -21.17 19.18 14.87
CA THR A 31 -20.03 18.50 15.45
C THR A 31 -19.16 18.11 14.27
N THR A 32 -18.01 18.76 14.13
CA THR A 32 -16.93 18.27 13.29
C THR A 32 -16.43 17.01 13.96
N GLY A 33 -17.09 15.88 13.64
CA GLY A 33 -16.67 14.57 14.08
C GLY A 33 -15.25 14.35 13.61
N ARG A 34 -14.29 14.56 14.52
CA ARG A 34 -12.89 14.20 14.32
C ARG A 34 -12.91 12.71 14.00
N ALA A 35 -12.46 12.34 12.80
CA ALA A 35 -12.34 10.94 12.42
C ALA A 35 -11.50 10.23 13.48
N VAL A 36 -12.16 9.42 14.31
CA VAL A 36 -11.49 8.56 15.28
C VAL A 36 -10.86 7.47 14.45
N ALA A 37 -9.54 7.27 14.59
CA ALA A 37 -8.85 6.19 13.92
C ALA A 37 -9.59 4.88 14.23
N ALA A 38 -10.12 4.21 13.20
CA ALA A 38 -10.66 2.89 13.37
C ALA A 38 -9.52 1.96 13.81
N GLU A 39 -9.80 1.11 14.79
CA GLU A 39 -8.89 0.08 15.28
C GLU A 39 -8.37 -0.74 14.08
N GLN A 40 -7.06 -1.02 14.05
CA GLN A 40 -6.45 -1.90 13.06
C GLN A 40 -7.20 -3.24 13.10
N LYS A 41 -8.08 -3.46 12.13
CA LYS A 41 -8.81 -4.72 12.03
C LYS A 41 -7.77 -5.78 11.70
N THR A 42 -7.71 -6.83 12.51
CA THR A 42 -6.86 -8.00 12.26
C THR A 42 -7.00 -8.40 10.79
N ALA A 43 -5.87 -8.48 10.08
CA ALA A 43 -5.84 -8.72 8.65
C ALA A 43 -6.81 -9.87 8.31
N ALA A 44 -7.74 -9.63 7.39
CA ALA A 44 -8.55 -10.72 6.86
C ALA A 44 -7.56 -11.73 6.25
N MET A 45 -7.40 -12.89 6.90
CA MET A 45 -6.51 -13.93 6.40
C MET A 45 -7.09 -14.40 5.06
N TYR A 46 -6.45 -14.01 3.97
CA TYR A 46 -6.71 -14.62 2.67
C TYR A 46 -6.24 -16.07 2.78
N PRO A 47 -7.14 -17.06 2.60
CA PRO A 47 -6.87 -18.44 3.00
C PRO A 47 -5.77 -19.13 2.18
N LEU A 48 -5.36 -18.55 1.06
CA LEU A 48 -4.16 -18.95 0.31
C LEU A 48 -3.37 -17.72 -0.15
N LYS A 49 -2.07 -17.73 0.11
CA LYS A 49 -1.11 -16.82 -0.52
C LYS A 49 -0.84 -17.33 -1.95
N PRO A 50 -0.84 -16.46 -2.98
CA PRO A 50 -0.48 -16.89 -4.32
C PRO A 50 1.01 -17.25 -4.42
N PRO A 51 1.41 -18.12 -5.37
CA PRO A 51 2.80 -18.57 -5.55
C PRO A 51 3.83 -17.44 -5.56
N HIS A 52 3.60 -16.37 -6.33
CA HIS A 52 4.55 -15.25 -6.40
C HIS A 52 4.70 -14.50 -5.07
N LEU A 53 3.67 -14.41 -4.23
CA LEU A 53 3.82 -13.85 -2.89
C LEU A 53 4.70 -14.74 -2.00
N LEU A 54 4.53 -16.07 -2.09
CA LEU A 54 5.36 -17.02 -1.35
C LEU A 54 6.83 -16.95 -1.77
N GLU A 55 7.12 -16.87 -3.08
CA GLU A 55 8.48 -16.71 -3.59
C GLU A 55 9.12 -15.39 -3.12
N ALA A 56 8.35 -14.30 -3.05
CA ALA A 56 8.86 -13.01 -2.61
C ALA A 56 9.16 -12.99 -1.11
N GLU A 57 8.25 -13.53 -0.30
CA GLU A 57 8.49 -13.66 1.14
C GLU A 57 9.68 -14.58 1.40
N THR A 58 9.79 -15.69 0.66
CA THR A 58 10.96 -16.59 0.74
C THR A 58 12.26 -15.83 0.49
N LEU A 59 12.34 -15.06 -0.59
CA LEU A 59 13.53 -14.26 -0.89
C LEU A 59 13.86 -13.28 0.24
N VAL A 60 12.87 -12.51 0.71
CA VAL A 60 13.08 -11.52 1.78
C VAL A 60 13.53 -12.20 3.07
N GLU A 61 12.88 -13.29 3.50
CA GLU A 61 13.25 -13.99 4.74
C GLU A 61 14.66 -14.59 4.64
N TYR A 62 15.04 -15.21 3.52
CA TYR A 62 16.39 -15.79 3.38
C TYR A 62 17.47 -14.72 3.31
N LEU A 63 17.25 -13.60 2.60
CA LEU A 63 18.19 -12.49 2.59
C LEU A 63 18.40 -11.94 4.01
N ARG A 64 17.34 -11.81 4.81
CA ARG A 64 17.40 -11.35 6.21
C ARG A 64 18.15 -12.27 7.15
N LEU A 65 18.30 -13.56 6.81
CA LEU A 65 19.09 -14.51 7.59
C LEU A 65 20.60 -14.41 7.31
N ARG A 66 21.00 -13.66 6.28
CA ARG A 66 22.42 -13.47 5.95
C ARG A 66 23.09 -12.48 6.91
N ALA A 67 24.30 -12.80 7.37
CA ALA A 67 25.11 -11.87 8.13
C ALA A 67 25.58 -10.66 7.30
N ASP A 68 25.70 -10.82 5.99
CA ASP A 68 26.15 -9.83 5.00
C ASP A 68 25.01 -9.40 4.06
N GLN A 69 23.75 -9.42 4.53
CA GLN A 69 22.57 -9.22 3.70
C GLN A 69 22.65 -7.99 2.77
N TRP A 70 23.23 -6.88 3.24
CA TRP A 70 23.30 -5.63 2.49
C TRP A 70 24.36 -5.63 1.38
N SER A 71 25.17 -6.67 1.27
CA SER A 71 26.02 -6.94 0.10
C SER A 71 25.30 -7.75 -0.97
N HIS A 72 24.22 -8.46 -0.59
CA HIS A 72 23.48 -9.39 -1.45
C HIS A 72 22.03 -8.98 -1.70
N ASN A 73 21.58 -7.91 -1.07
CA ASN A 73 20.27 -7.32 -1.26
C ASN A 73 20.45 -5.85 -1.60
N ARG A 74 20.37 -5.52 -2.90
CA ARG A 74 20.67 -4.19 -3.42
C ARG A 74 19.60 -3.73 -4.39
N TYR A 75 19.28 -2.45 -4.28
CA TYR A 75 18.57 -1.75 -5.33
C TYR A 75 19.54 -1.41 -6.46
N ASN A 76 19.22 -1.83 -7.67
CA ASN A 76 20.00 -1.61 -8.88
C ASN A 76 19.75 -0.18 -9.41
N ALA A 77 20.07 0.82 -8.60
CA ALA A 77 19.99 2.23 -8.98
C ALA A 77 20.84 2.47 -10.23
N GLU A 78 20.27 3.17 -11.20
CA GLU A 78 21.07 3.78 -12.25
C GLU A 78 21.56 5.13 -11.73
N ASN A 79 22.88 5.29 -11.66
CA ASN A 79 23.55 6.53 -11.28
C ASN A 79 24.51 6.90 -12.41
N ASP A 80 24.41 8.12 -12.94
CA ASP A 80 25.23 8.62 -14.05
C ASP A 80 25.27 7.69 -15.28
N GLY A 81 24.12 7.08 -15.61
CA GLY A 81 23.98 6.15 -16.74
C GLY A 81 24.55 4.76 -16.50
N ARG A 82 24.84 4.39 -15.24
CA ARG A 82 25.36 3.06 -14.86
C ARG A 82 24.55 2.47 -13.73
N THR A 83 24.16 1.20 -13.90
CA THR A 83 23.56 0.39 -12.84
C THR A 83 24.65 -0.31 -12.01
N LEU A 84 24.30 -0.84 -10.83
CA LEU A 84 25.22 -1.69 -10.02
C LEU A 84 25.63 -2.97 -10.76
N GLY A 85 24.87 -3.36 -11.78
CA GLY A 85 25.18 -4.48 -12.66
C GLY A 85 23.95 -4.91 -13.46
N ARG A 86 24.01 -6.13 -13.98
CA ARG A 86 22.87 -6.79 -14.60
C ARG A 86 21.82 -7.07 -13.52
N THR A 87 20.57 -6.69 -13.78
CA THR A 87 19.43 -7.07 -12.95
C THR A 87 19.39 -8.59 -12.79
N THR A 88 19.49 -9.05 -11.54
CA THR A 88 19.57 -10.46 -11.17
C THR A 88 18.84 -10.69 -9.85
N VAL A 89 18.06 -11.76 -9.78
CA VAL A 89 17.47 -12.25 -8.53
C VAL A 89 17.67 -13.75 -8.48
N THR A 90 18.23 -14.25 -7.38
CA THR A 90 18.56 -15.67 -7.20
C THR A 90 17.80 -16.21 -6.00
N TRP A 91 16.96 -17.22 -6.24
CA TRP A 91 16.36 -18.04 -5.19
C TRP A 91 17.26 -19.24 -4.92
N GLY A 92 17.87 -19.26 -3.74
CA GLY A 92 18.71 -20.36 -3.28
C GLY A 92 17.92 -21.60 -2.85
N ARG A 93 18.63 -22.61 -2.35
CA ARG A 93 17.99 -23.79 -1.75
C ARG A 93 17.44 -23.47 -0.35
N ALA A 94 16.38 -24.18 0.04
CA ALA A 94 15.86 -24.09 1.40
C ALA A 94 16.96 -24.45 2.42
N GLY A 95 17.09 -23.64 3.48
CA GLY A 95 18.14 -23.76 4.49
C GLY A 95 19.49 -23.14 4.12
N HIS A 96 19.64 -22.56 2.93
CA HIS A 96 20.90 -21.99 2.41
C HIS A 96 20.77 -20.49 2.10
N PRO A 97 20.66 -19.60 3.12
CA PRO A 97 20.52 -18.15 2.91
C PRO A 97 21.67 -17.53 2.10
N GLU A 98 22.86 -18.13 2.16
CA GLU A 98 24.05 -17.71 1.42
C GLU A 98 23.90 -17.79 -0.11
N GLU A 99 22.89 -18.50 -0.61
CA GLU A 99 22.62 -18.66 -2.04
C GLU A 99 21.58 -17.67 -2.57
N PHE A 100 20.96 -16.87 -1.70
CA PHE A 100 19.97 -15.88 -2.09
C PHE A 100 20.65 -14.54 -2.39
N GLU A 101 20.22 -13.91 -3.48
CA GLU A 101 20.76 -12.63 -3.95
C GLU A 101 19.69 -11.82 -4.68
N ASN A 102 19.76 -10.49 -4.55
CA ASN A 102 18.92 -9.53 -5.22
C ASN A 102 19.76 -8.30 -5.64
N ILE A 103 19.81 -8.04 -6.94
CA ILE A 103 20.26 -6.79 -7.55
C ILE A 103 19.20 -6.41 -8.59
N SER A 104 18.22 -5.59 -8.21
CA SER A 104 17.08 -5.28 -9.08
C SER A 104 16.46 -3.92 -8.77
N GLN A 105 15.49 -3.50 -9.58
CA GLN A 105 14.60 -2.37 -9.27
C GLN A 105 13.20 -2.89 -8.98
N CYS A 106 12.30 -2.07 -8.45
CA CYS A 106 10.94 -2.48 -8.07
C CYS A 106 10.20 -3.28 -9.16
N ALA A 107 10.11 -2.74 -10.38
CA ALA A 107 9.39 -3.38 -11.47
C ALA A 107 10.13 -4.63 -12.03
N SER A 108 11.46 -4.59 -12.11
CA SER A 108 12.24 -5.73 -12.61
C SER A 108 12.30 -6.88 -11.60
N PHE A 109 12.32 -6.58 -10.30
CA PHE A 109 12.12 -7.56 -9.23
C PHE A 109 10.79 -8.29 -9.40
N LEU A 110 9.69 -7.54 -9.52
CA LEU A 110 8.36 -8.13 -9.63
C LEU A 110 8.17 -8.90 -10.94
N THR A 111 8.81 -8.46 -12.03
CA THR A 111 8.82 -9.22 -13.29
C THR A 111 9.54 -10.56 -13.11
N LEU A 112 10.77 -10.56 -12.57
CA LEU A 112 11.53 -11.78 -12.29
C LEU A 112 10.83 -12.70 -11.30
N LEU A 113 10.13 -12.13 -10.32
CA LEU A 113 9.31 -12.88 -9.37
C LEU A 113 8.15 -13.62 -10.07
N LEU A 114 7.48 -12.97 -11.03
CA LEU A 114 6.43 -13.60 -11.81
C LEU A 114 7.00 -14.68 -12.75
N GLU A 115 8.14 -14.43 -13.40
CA GLU A 115 8.84 -15.45 -14.20
C GLU A 115 9.23 -16.66 -13.34
N ARG A 116 9.70 -16.43 -12.11
CA ARG A 116 10.01 -17.49 -11.14
C ARG A 116 8.77 -18.32 -10.78
N ALA A 117 7.65 -17.66 -10.52
CA ALA A 117 6.42 -18.30 -10.05
C ALA A 117 5.60 -18.96 -11.18
N TYR A 118 5.69 -18.43 -12.40
CA TYR A 118 4.78 -18.77 -13.50
C TYR A 118 5.44 -18.95 -14.87
N GLY A 119 6.78 -18.97 -14.94
CA GLY A 119 7.53 -19.10 -16.18
C GLY A 119 7.53 -20.51 -16.77
N THR A 120 8.30 -20.70 -17.84
CA THR A 120 8.31 -21.92 -18.69
C THR A 120 8.57 -23.21 -17.92
N ASP A 121 9.36 -23.13 -16.85
CA ASP A 121 9.78 -24.30 -16.06
C ASP A 121 8.78 -24.63 -14.93
N THR A 122 7.62 -23.98 -14.92
CA THR A 122 6.55 -24.18 -13.94
C THR A 122 5.33 -24.84 -14.59
N ALA A 123 4.38 -25.28 -13.76
CA ALA A 123 3.11 -25.82 -14.25
C ALA A 123 2.22 -24.77 -14.98
N TYR A 124 2.57 -23.48 -14.92
CA TYR A 124 1.77 -22.39 -15.48
C TYR A 124 2.29 -21.91 -16.84
N GLY A 125 3.62 -21.77 -17.00
CA GLY A 125 4.26 -21.54 -18.30
C GLY A 125 4.04 -20.19 -18.99
N TRP A 126 3.32 -19.24 -18.40
CA TRP A 126 2.90 -18.01 -19.10
C TRP A 126 3.82 -16.80 -18.88
N ALA A 127 4.44 -16.66 -17.71
CA ALA A 127 5.24 -15.48 -17.37
C ALA A 127 6.64 -15.59 -17.99
N THR A 128 6.76 -15.13 -19.22
CA THR A 128 7.98 -15.22 -20.03
C THR A 128 8.42 -13.83 -20.50
N PRO A 129 9.69 -13.64 -20.90
CA PRO A 129 10.12 -12.38 -21.47
C PRO A 129 9.25 -11.92 -22.66
N SER A 130 8.87 -12.84 -23.54
CA SER A 130 7.99 -12.52 -24.68
C SER A 130 6.57 -12.12 -24.25
N TYR A 131 6.05 -12.69 -23.17
CA TYR A 131 4.77 -12.27 -22.60
C TYR A 131 4.87 -10.83 -22.07
N PHE A 132 5.92 -10.51 -21.32
CA PHE A 132 6.08 -9.16 -20.77
C PHE A 132 6.34 -8.11 -21.85
N ASP A 133 7.10 -8.44 -22.90
CA ASP A 133 7.30 -7.56 -24.06
C ASP A 133 6.01 -7.29 -24.82
N GLN A 134 5.13 -8.30 -24.94
CA GLN A 134 3.87 -8.18 -25.66
C GLN A 134 2.84 -7.35 -24.90
N TYR A 135 2.65 -7.63 -23.61
CA TYR A 135 1.52 -7.09 -22.84
C TYR A 135 1.87 -5.90 -21.95
N PHE A 136 3.18 -5.68 -21.70
CA PHE A 136 3.69 -4.50 -21.00
C PHE A 136 4.78 -3.83 -21.85
N PRO A 137 4.47 -3.38 -23.08
CA PRO A 137 5.44 -2.70 -23.92
C PRO A 137 5.84 -1.34 -23.33
N PRO A 138 7.02 -0.80 -23.69
CA PRO A 138 7.43 0.55 -23.30
C PRO A 138 6.35 1.60 -23.59
N LYS A 139 5.94 2.35 -22.57
CA LYS A 139 4.88 3.39 -22.69
C LYS A 139 5.23 4.50 -23.69
N ASP A 140 6.52 4.77 -23.89
CA ASP A 140 7.05 5.75 -24.84
C ASP A 140 7.07 5.27 -26.30
N GLY A 141 6.67 4.02 -26.56
CA GLY A 141 6.66 3.39 -27.88
C GLY A 141 8.03 2.90 -28.35
N SER A 142 9.06 2.97 -27.51
CA SER A 142 10.37 2.37 -27.80
C SER A 142 10.31 0.84 -27.80
N THR A 143 11.36 0.20 -28.32
CA THR A 143 11.50 -1.26 -28.25
C THR A 143 12.34 -1.63 -27.04
N ARG A 144 11.84 -2.57 -26.23
CA ARG A 144 12.59 -3.10 -25.09
C ARG A 144 13.83 -3.84 -25.58
N GLY A 145 15.00 -3.50 -25.02
CA GLY A 145 16.24 -4.20 -25.33
C GLY A 145 16.27 -5.62 -24.76
N THR A 146 17.11 -6.49 -25.34
CA THR A 146 17.30 -7.85 -24.84
C THR A 146 17.77 -7.84 -23.39
N GLY A 147 17.07 -8.55 -22.51
CA GLY A 147 17.41 -8.63 -21.08
C GLY A 147 17.02 -7.40 -20.26
N SER A 148 16.18 -6.52 -20.82
CA SER A 148 15.48 -5.46 -20.07
C SER A 148 14.11 -5.95 -19.59
N TYR A 149 13.56 -5.30 -18.57
CA TYR A 149 12.27 -5.64 -17.95
C TYR A 149 11.34 -4.43 -17.99
N PRO A 150 10.00 -4.61 -17.92
CA PRO A 150 9.05 -3.53 -17.68
C PRO A 150 9.50 -2.61 -16.55
N ASN A 151 9.41 -1.29 -16.77
CA ASN A 151 9.50 -0.31 -15.70
C ASN A 151 8.12 -0.14 -15.03
N ALA A 152 8.00 0.69 -13.98
CA ALA A 152 6.69 0.83 -13.33
C ALA A 152 5.64 1.51 -14.21
N GLU A 153 6.04 2.37 -15.14
CA GLU A 153 5.11 3.02 -16.08
C GLU A 153 4.52 2.02 -17.07
N ASP A 154 5.34 1.09 -17.57
CA ASP A 154 4.92 0.00 -18.45
C ASP A 154 3.89 -0.90 -17.73
N LEU A 155 4.21 -1.29 -16.49
CA LEU A 155 3.30 -2.07 -15.63
C LEU A 155 2.01 -1.30 -15.33
N GLN A 156 2.12 -0.02 -14.98
CA GLN A 156 0.99 0.87 -14.71
C GLN A 156 0.08 1.00 -15.93
N ALA A 157 0.63 1.18 -17.13
CA ALA A 157 -0.12 1.25 -18.38
C ALA A 157 -0.83 -0.08 -18.68
N GLY A 158 -0.14 -1.21 -18.49
CA GLY A 158 -0.75 -2.54 -18.63
C GLY A 158 -1.90 -2.77 -17.64
N PHE A 159 -1.73 -2.38 -16.37
CA PHE A 159 -2.79 -2.54 -15.35
C PHE A 159 -3.99 -1.63 -15.56
N LEU A 160 -3.82 -0.44 -16.15
CA LEU A 160 -4.98 0.38 -16.58
C LEU A 160 -5.84 -0.33 -17.62
N ASN A 161 -5.23 -1.22 -18.41
CA ASN A 161 -5.90 -2.03 -19.42
C ASN A 161 -5.86 -3.53 -19.07
N ALA A 162 -5.91 -3.87 -17.78
CA ALA A 162 -5.71 -5.25 -17.31
C ALA A 162 -6.66 -6.26 -17.97
N SER A 163 -7.89 -5.86 -18.35
CA SER A 163 -8.83 -6.72 -19.08
C SER A 163 -8.32 -7.19 -20.45
N ALA A 164 -7.32 -6.53 -21.02
CA ALA A 164 -6.67 -6.93 -22.27
C ALA A 164 -5.31 -7.62 -22.03
N VAL A 165 -4.89 -7.78 -20.79
CA VAL A 165 -3.65 -8.45 -20.40
C VAL A 165 -4.00 -9.82 -19.83
N PRO A 166 -3.75 -10.92 -20.55
CA PRO A 166 -4.04 -12.27 -20.05
C PRO A 166 -3.38 -12.50 -18.69
N HIS A 167 -4.03 -13.26 -17.81
CA HIS A 167 -3.58 -13.54 -16.43
C HIS A 167 -3.65 -12.35 -15.45
N PHE A 168 -4.19 -11.20 -15.84
CA PHE A 168 -4.43 -10.08 -14.92
C PHE A 168 -5.88 -9.65 -14.89
N ASP A 169 -6.42 -9.48 -13.68
CA ASP A 169 -7.72 -8.82 -13.46
C ASP A 169 -7.50 -7.38 -12.95
N PRO A 170 -8.32 -6.40 -13.35
CA PRO A 170 -8.23 -5.05 -12.82
C PRO A 170 -8.63 -4.99 -11.34
N VAL A 171 -7.86 -4.27 -10.53
CA VAL A 171 -8.23 -3.90 -9.16
C VAL A 171 -8.36 -2.38 -9.07
N THR A 172 -9.59 -1.87 -9.07
CA THR A 172 -9.85 -0.43 -9.22
C THR A 172 -10.03 0.33 -7.90
N LYS A 173 -10.19 -0.39 -6.79
CA LYS A 173 -10.46 0.16 -5.46
C LYS A 173 -9.40 -0.32 -4.47
N PRO A 174 -8.77 0.56 -3.67
CA PRO A 174 -7.80 0.15 -2.65
C PRO A 174 -8.35 -0.92 -1.70
N VAL A 175 -9.59 -0.78 -1.25
CA VAL A 175 -10.24 -1.75 -0.34
C VAL A 175 -10.33 -3.17 -0.92
N ASN A 176 -10.26 -3.32 -2.24
CA ASN A 176 -10.32 -4.61 -2.93
C ASN A 176 -8.95 -5.25 -3.14
N LEU A 177 -7.85 -4.57 -2.77
CA LEU A 177 -6.51 -5.11 -2.84
C LEU A 177 -6.33 -6.31 -1.91
N ARG A 178 -5.61 -7.32 -2.40
CA ARG A 178 -5.36 -8.60 -1.74
C ARG A 178 -3.88 -8.94 -1.77
N PRO A 179 -3.38 -9.78 -0.86
CA PRO A 179 -2.04 -10.34 -0.94
C PRO A 179 -1.74 -10.90 -2.34
N GLY A 180 -0.67 -10.41 -2.97
CA GLY A 180 -0.25 -10.72 -4.33
C GLY A 180 -0.72 -9.74 -5.41
N ASP A 181 -1.68 -8.87 -5.13
CA ASP A 181 -2.03 -7.81 -6.09
C ASP A 181 -0.83 -6.85 -6.26
N LEU A 182 -0.57 -6.43 -7.51
CA LEU A 182 0.50 -5.51 -7.85
C LEU A 182 -0.08 -4.11 -8.05
N VAL A 183 0.56 -3.09 -7.50
CA VAL A 183 0.16 -1.68 -7.66
C VAL A 183 1.34 -0.91 -8.24
N ALA A 184 1.12 -0.26 -9.37
CA ALA A 184 2.13 0.50 -10.09
C ALA A 184 1.67 1.95 -10.31
N TRP A 185 2.61 2.89 -10.21
CA TRP A 185 2.36 4.28 -10.53
C TRP A 185 3.59 4.98 -11.08
N ASP A 186 3.30 6.09 -11.73
CA ASP A 186 4.26 7.08 -12.20
C ASP A 186 4.54 8.08 -11.05
N LYS A 187 5.81 8.30 -10.67
CA LYS A 187 6.23 9.23 -9.59
C LYS A 187 6.09 10.73 -9.96
N ASP A 188 5.83 11.11 -11.20
CA ASP A 188 5.87 12.45 -11.81
C ASP A 188 5.71 12.30 -13.34
N PRO A 189 4.50 12.45 -13.89
CA PRO A 189 4.26 12.31 -15.33
C PRO A 189 4.93 13.41 -16.18
N ASP A 190 5.42 14.49 -15.55
CA ASP A 190 6.06 15.63 -16.23
C ASP A 190 7.59 15.56 -16.16
N ALA A 191 8.17 14.71 -15.31
CA ALA A 191 9.62 14.52 -15.21
C ALA A 191 10.13 13.62 -16.35
N ARG A 192 11.11 14.13 -17.10
CA ARG A 192 11.82 13.37 -18.15
C ARG A 192 13.29 13.08 -17.82
N THR A 193 13.71 13.32 -16.58
CA THR A 193 15.11 13.13 -16.17
C THR A 193 15.35 11.67 -15.81
N ALA A 194 15.97 10.92 -16.72
CA ALA A 194 16.43 9.56 -16.46
C ALA A 194 17.41 9.51 -15.26
N PRO A 195 17.40 8.44 -14.46
CA PRO A 195 16.54 7.26 -14.57
C PRO A 195 15.24 7.46 -13.81
N TYR A 196 14.14 7.47 -14.56
CA TYR A 196 12.81 7.75 -14.08
C TYR A 196 11.92 6.55 -14.42
N THR A 197 11.54 5.77 -13.40
CA THR A 197 10.90 4.46 -13.62
C THR A 197 9.65 4.25 -12.78
N GLY A 198 9.11 5.29 -12.15
CA GLY A 198 7.94 5.22 -11.26
C GLY A 198 8.19 4.37 -10.00
N HIS A 199 7.14 3.70 -9.49
CA HIS A 199 7.28 2.67 -8.45
C HIS A 199 6.22 1.58 -8.60
N THR A 200 6.59 0.35 -8.25
CA THR A 200 5.65 -0.78 -8.19
C THR A 200 5.84 -1.56 -6.90
N VAL A 201 4.73 -1.91 -6.26
CA VAL A 201 4.73 -2.74 -5.05
C VAL A 201 3.80 -3.92 -5.22
N MET A 202 4.08 -5.00 -4.50
CA MET A 202 3.15 -6.09 -4.28
C MET A 202 2.50 -5.97 -2.91
N ILE A 203 1.21 -6.19 -2.82
CA ILE A 203 0.50 -6.22 -1.53
C ILE A 203 0.87 -7.50 -0.77
N ARG A 204 1.34 -7.35 0.46
CA ARG A 204 1.57 -8.47 1.39
C ARG A 204 0.38 -8.71 2.29
N ALA A 205 -0.17 -7.64 2.85
CA ALA A 205 -1.29 -7.71 3.78
C ALA A 205 -2.09 -6.39 3.81
N TYR A 206 -3.40 -6.48 4.01
CA TYR A 206 -4.25 -5.34 4.34
C TYR A 206 -4.40 -5.23 5.85
N LEU A 207 -4.12 -4.05 6.40
CA LEU A 207 -4.06 -3.79 7.85
C LEU A 207 -5.23 -2.92 8.35
N GLY A 208 -6.23 -2.70 7.50
CA GLY A 208 -7.37 -1.84 7.81
C GLY A 208 -7.17 -0.39 7.38
N THR A 209 -8.01 0.50 7.89
CA THR A 209 -7.91 1.94 7.62
C THR A 209 -7.02 2.64 8.63
N TYR A 210 -6.25 3.65 8.21
CA TYR A 210 -5.33 4.38 9.09
C TYR A 210 -5.46 5.89 8.92
N ALA A 211 -6.32 6.51 9.72
CA ALA A 211 -6.56 7.96 9.68
C ALA A 211 -5.39 8.74 10.31
N SER A 212 -5.00 9.84 9.65
CA SER A 212 -3.94 10.75 10.08
C SER A 212 -4.28 12.19 9.71
N SER A 213 -3.79 13.15 10.49
CA SER A 213 -3.93 14.59 10.16
C SER A 213 -3.32 14.96 8.81
N VAL A 214 -2.32 14.20 8.36
CA VAL A 214 -1.67 14.36 7.05
C VAL A 214 -2.62 14.14 5.88
N ASP A 215 -3.67 13.32 6.05
CA ASP A 215 -4.59 12.95 4.96
C ASP A 215 -5.32 14.17 4.38
N SER A 216 -5.53 15.21 5.19
CA SER A 216 -6.14 16.48 4.76
C SER A 216 -5.34 17.22 3.68
N ARG A 217 -4.02 16.97 3.59
CA ARG A 217 -3.14 17.59 2.57
C ARG A 217 -3.43 17.09 1.16
N LEU A 218 -4.12 15.96 1.01
CA LEU A 218 -4.58 15.48 -0.30
C LEU A 218 -5.67 16.40 -0.89
N GLY A 219 -6.30 17.26 -0.07
CA GLY A 219 -7.33 18.19 -0.52
C GLY A 219 -8.67 17.53 -0.87
N ILE A 220 -8.89 16.26 -0.46
CA ILE A 220 -10.13 15.51 -0.71
C ILE A 220 -10.85 15.30 0.63
N PRO A 221 -11.96 16.04 0.89
CA PRO A 221 -12.72 15.89 2.12
C PRO A 221 -13.26 14.47 2.27
N GLY A 222 -12.97 13.82 3.41
CA GLY A 222 -13.47 12.48 3.71
C GLY A 222 -12.71 11.34 3.05
N VAL A 223 -11.55 11.58 2.43
CA VAL A 223 -10.70 10.54 1.85
C VAL A 223 -10.47 9.37 2.83
N VAL A 224 -10.51 8.15 2.32
CA VAL A 224 -10.38 6.93 3.13
C VAL A 224 -8.97 6.34 2.99
N PRO A 225 -8.12 6.41 4.03
CA PRO A 225 -6.77 5.84 4.01
C PRO A 225 -6.79 4.34 4.32
N HIS A 226 -6.34 3.51 3.38
CA HIS A 226 -6.15 2.07 3.57
C HIS A 226 -4.67 1.74 3.77
N LEU A 227 -4.33 1.13 4.90
CA LEU A 227 -2.96 0.76 5.25
C LEU A 227 -2.65 -0.66 4.78
N PHE A 228 -1.51 -0.81 4.10
CA PHE A 228 -1.02 -2.08 3.61
C PHE A 228 0.41 -2.31 4.06
N GLN A 229 0.74 -3.57 4.31
CA GLN A 229 2.11 -4.02 4.22
C GLN A 229 2.38 -4.43 2.77
N VAL A 230 3.54 -4.04 2.25
CA VAL A 230 3.95 -4.26 0.86
C VAL A 230 5.25 -5.03 0.78
N VAL A 231 5.50 -5.69 -0.36
CA VAL A 231 6.80 -6.24 -0.76
C VAL A 231 7.23 -5.56 -2.06
N ASP A 232 8.46 -5.08 -2.11
CA ASP A 232 9.00 -4.35 -3.26
C ASP A 232 10.54 -4.29 -3.19
N CYS A 233 11.17 -3.79 -4.25
CA CYS A 233 12.60 -3.47 -4.27
C CYS A 233 12.79 -1.95 -4.45
N THR A 234 13.36 -1.27 -3.45
CA THR A 234 13.42 0.21 -3.38
C THR A 234 14.83 0.71 -3.08
N ASP A 235 15.13 1.94 -3.52
CA ASP A 235 16.37 2.66 -3.20
C ASP A 235 16.41 3.17 -1.76
N ASN A 236 15.25 3.32 -1.12
CA ASN A 236 15.14 3.69 0.29
C ASN A 236 13.88 3.13 0.98
N PRO A 237 13.92 2.92 2.31
CA PRO A 237 12.78 2.41 3.07
C PRO A 237 11.49 3.23 2.88
N HIS A 238 10.34 2.61 3.16
CA HIS A 238 9.04 3.28 3.24
C HIS A 238 8.97 4.20 4.45
N GLY A 239 9.65 5.34 4.34
CA GLY A 239 9.77 6.36 5.37
C GLY A 239 10.73 5.99 6.50
N GLY A 240 11.23 7.02 7.18
CA GLY A 240 12.01 6.88 8.42
C GLY A 240 11.29 7.52 9.62
N PRO A 241 11.67 7.14 10.84
CA PRO A 241 11.31 7.89 12.04
C PRO A 241 12.01 9.26 12.10
N ASP A 242 11.28 10.28 12.52
CA ASP A 242 11.92 11.46 13.10
C ASP A 242 12.46 11.09 14.49
N MET A 243 13.78 10.96 14.61
CA MET A 243 14.44 10.54 15.85
C MET A 243 14.33 11.57 16.99
N ALA A 244 13.92 12.81 16.69
CA ALA A 244 13.58 13.80 17.71
C ALA A 244 12.15 13.64 18.27
N SER A 245 11.33 12.77 17.67
CA SER A 245 9.93 12.58 18.00
C SER A 245 9.65 11.14 18.41
N GLN A 246 9.45 10.91 19.71
CA GLN A 246 9.13 9.59 20.24
C GLN A 246 7.88 8.99 19.58
N THR A 247 6.87 9.82 19.26
CA THR A 247 5.66 9.36 18.57
C THR A 247 5.92 8.97 17.12
N SER A 248 6.94 9.53 16.47
CA SER A 248 7.39 9.09 15.14
C SER A 248 8.15 7.76 15.23
N VAL A 249 9.00 7.59 16.25
CA VAL A 249 9.72 6.34 16.53
C VAL A 249 8.73 5.21 16.84
N ASP A 250 7.74 5.46 17.70
CA ASP A 250 6.73 4.46 18.07
C ASP A 250 5.86 4.05 16.88
N ARG A 251 5.45 5.02 16.03
CA ARG A 251 4.74 4.71 14.78
C ARG A 251 5.56 3.86 13.83
N TYR A 252 6.84 4.16 13.69
CA TYR A 252 7.74 3.36 12.85
C TYR A 252 7.90 1.95 13.42
N ARG A 253 8.13 1.80 14.73
CA ARG A 253 8.23 0.48 15.37
C ARG A 253 6.96 -0.36 15.21
N ALA A 254 5.79 0.28 15.16
CA ALA A 254 4.52 -0.37 14.88
C ALA A 254 4.31 -0.73 13.39
N ASN A 255 5.02 -0.08 12.47
CA ASN A 255 4.91 -0.27 11.02
C ASN A 255 6.30 -0.21 10.36
N PRO A 256 7.22 -1.14 10.71
CA PRO A 256 8.62 -1.02 10.29
C PRO A 256 8.80 -1.36 8.81
N ASP A 257 9.87 -0.85 8.23
CA ASP A 257 10.44 -1.35 6.98
C ASP A 257 11.62 -2.28 7.30
N THR A 258 11.75 -3.37 6.54
CA THR A 258 12.81 -4.36 6.78
C THR A 258 14.17 -3.92 6.27
N ARG A 259 14.23 -2.82 5.53
CA ARG A 259 15.45 -2.22 4.97
C ARG A 259 15.99 -1.11 5.87
N ALA A 260 15.68 -1.13 7.15
CA ALA A 260 16.26 -0.18 8.07
C ALA A 260 16.37 -0.73 9.48
N ASP A 261 17.44 -0.29 10.13
CA ASP A 261 17.76 -0.67 11.49
C ASP A 261 17.53 0.54 12.42
N ILE A 262 16.81 0.29 13.53
CA ILE A 262 16.80 1.22 14.68
C ILE A 262 17.65 0.58 15.76
N THR A 263 18.81 1.17 16.02
CA THR A 263 19.71 0.73 17.09
C THR A 263 19.12 1.05 18.47
N ALA A 264 19.65 0.41 19.51
CA ALA A 264 19.21 0.64 20.89
C ALA A 264 19.43 2.09 21.36
N ASP A 265 20.42 2.80 20.79
CA ASP A 265 20.67 4.22 21.04
C ASP A 265 19.90 5.15 20.08
N ASN A 266 18.83 4.65 19.46
CA ASN A 266 17.96 5.41 18.58
C ASN A 266 18.75 6.04 17.41
N ARG A 267 19.66 5.29 16.79
CA ARG A 267 20.18 5.61 15.45
C ARG A 267 19.37 4.87 14.40
N TRP A 268 19.18 5.56 13.30
CA TRP A 268 18.46 5.08 12.13
C TRP A 268 19.47 4.86 11.02
N GLU A 269 19.52 3.65 10.49
CA GLU A 269 20.34 3.29 9.33
C GLU A 269 19.45 2.78 8.22
N GLU A 270 19.59 3.39 7.03
CA GLU A 270 18.81 3.04 5.84
C GLU A 270 19.61 2.11 4.93
N HIS A 271 18.91 1.11 4.41
CA HIS A 271 19.40 0.18 3.41
C HIS A 271 18.46 0.19 2.21
N ASN A 272 18.82 -0.55 1.16
CA ASN A 272 18.05 -0.65 -0.08
C ASN A 272 17.91 -2.10 -0.53
N GLY A 273 17.11 -2.32 -1.57
CA GLY A 273 16.85 -3.63 -2.14
C GLY A 273 15.43 -4.13 -1.83
N VAL A 274 15.25 -5.45 -1.90
CA VAL A 274 13.97 -6.10 -1.66
C VAL A 274 13.66 -6.16 -0.16
N GLY A 275 12.42 -5.87 0.22
CA GLY A 275 12.03 -5.90 1.62
C GLY A 275 10.53 -5.75 1.80
N TYR A 276 10.11 -5.65 3.06
CA TYR A 276 8.75 -5.25 3.39
C TYR A 276 8.71 -3.81 3.87
N GLY A 277 7.67 -3.10 3.48
CA GLY A 277 7.36 -1.76 3.97
C GLY A 277 5.89 -1.60 4.28
N HIS A 278 5.50 -0.39 4.67
CA HIS A 278 4.11 -0.04 4.95
C HIS A 278 3.72 1.21 4.16
N MET A 279 2.63 1.12 3.41
CA MET A 279 2.12 2.21 2.58
C MET A 279 0.64 2.46 2.84
N VAL A 280 0.19 3.68 2.56
CA VAL A 280 -1.24 4.00 2.55
C VAL A 280 -1.69 4.25 1.13
N PHE A 281 -2.75 3.57 0.70
CA PHE A 281 -3.48 3.91 -0.53
C PHE A 281 -4.79 4.59 -0.15
N TYR A 282 -5.08 5.72 -0.80
CA TYR A 282 -6.26 6.52 -0.52
C TYR A 282 -7.40 6.14 -1.46
N ALA A 283 -8.59 5.96 -0.93
CA ALA A 283 -9.81 5.83 -1.70
C ALA A 283 -10.61 7.14 -1.68
N ASP A 284 -11.12 7.53 -2.84
CA ASP A 284 -12.08 8.62 -2.99
C ASP A 284 -13.40 8.25 -2.28
N PRO A 285 -13.98 9.14 -1.45
CA PRO A 285 -15.14 8.80 -0.64
C PRO A 285 -16.45 8.66 -1.43
N GLY A 286 -16.51 9.17 -2.66
CA GLY A 286 -17.70 9.05 -3.51
C GLY A 286 -17.70 7.80 -4.39
N THR A 287 -16.51 7.33 -4.78
CA THR A 287 -16.33 6.28 -5.80
C THR A 287 -15.58 5.04 -5.29
N ASP A 288 -14.93 5.13 -4.14
CA ASP A 288 -13.93 4.21 -3.59
C ASP A 288 -12.71 3.94 -4.50
N LEU A 289 -12.57 4.67 -5.61
CA LEU A 289 -11.45 4.51 -6.52
C LEU A 289 -10.17 5.09 -5.91
N PHE A 290 -9.01 4.68 -6.42
CA PHE A 290 -7.74 5.27 -6.02
C PHE A 290 -7.77 6.80 -6.16
N ALA A 291 -7.40 7.49 -5.08
CA ALA A 291 -7.30 8.95 -4.99
C ALA A 291 -5.86 9.43 -4.73
N GLY A 292 -4.98 8.52 -4.32
CA GLY A 292 -3.58 8.80 -4.07
C GLY A 292 -2.90 7.73 -3.24
N TYR A 293 -1.68 8.04 -2.80
CA TYR A 293 -0.95 7.21 -1.86
C TYR A 293 -0.12 8.05 -0.89
N ARG A 294 0.30 7.46 0.22
CA ARG A 294 1.32 8.01 1.12
C ARG A 294 2.44 6.99 1.25
N TRP A 295 3.67 7.45 1.08
CA TRP A 295 4.86 6.59 1.06
C TRP A 295 5.01 5.77 2.34
N SER A 296 4.56 6.29 3.49
CA SER A 296 4.52 5.56 4.76
C SER A 296 3.54 6.15 5.77
N VAL A 297 3.41 5.52 6.94
CA VAL A 297 2.68 6.12 8.09
C VAL A 297 3.41 7.31 8.73
N ASN A 298 4.71 7.46 8.45
CA ASN A 298 5.56 8.55 8.97
C ASN A 298 5.77 9.68 7.96
N SER A 299 5.48 9.45 6.69
CA SER A 299 5.61 10.47 5.65
C SER A 299 4.64 11.62 5.91
N SER A 300 5.15 12.85 5.81
CA SER A 300 4.38 14.06 6.02
C SER A 300 3.54 14.47 4.80
N GLU A 301 3.79 13.87 3.64
CA GLU A 301 3.18 14.28 2.37
C GLU A 301 2.47 13.10 1.69
N PRO A 302 1.15 13.21 1.42
CA PRO A 302 0.45 12.31 0.52
C PRO A 302 0.56 12.81 -0.92
N PHE A 303 0.44 11.90 -1.89
CA PHE A 303 0.55 12.20 -3.31
C PHE A 303 -0.77 11.89 -4.04
N PRO A 304 -1.37 12.87 -4.74
CA PRO A 304 -2.52 12.62 -5.60
C PRO A 304 -2.16 11.67 -6.74
N ALA A 305 -2.93 10.59 -6.87
CA ALA A 305 -2.79 9.62 -7.94
C ALA A 305 -4.14 8.97 -8.25
N VAL A 306 -4.49 8.86 -9.53
CA VAL A 306 -5.79 8.35 -9.99
C VAL A 306 -5.61 7.42 -11.19
N ALA A 307 -6.56 6.53 -11.44
CA ALA A 307 -6.49 5.64 -12.60
C ALA A 307 -6.63 6.43 -13.93
N GLN A 308 -7.49 7.44 -13.95
CA GLN A 308 -7.76 8.22 -15.15
C GLN A 308 -6.69 9.32 -15.34
N PRO A 309 -6.27 9.62 -16.58
CA PRO A 309 -5.38 10.75 -16.84
C PRO A 309 -6.06 12.06 -16.39
N VAL A 310 -5.46 12.76 -15.43
CA VAL A 310 -5.92 14.06 -14.96
C VAL A 310 -4.70 14.98 -14.84
N THR A 311 -4.77 16.16 -15.43
CA THR A 311 -3.68 17.16 -15.38
C THR A 311 -3.25 17.43 -13.94
N GLY A 312 -1.93 17.36 -13.69
CA GLY A 312 -1.35 17.58 -12.36
C GLY A 312 -1.53 16.41 -11.38
N LYS A 313 -1.99 15.24 -11.83
CA LYS A 313 -2.07 14.02 -11.01
C LYS A 313 -1.27 12.88 -11.62
N ARG A 314 -0.66 12.08 -10.76
CA ARG A 314 -0.01 10.82 -11.15
C ARG A 314 -1.06 9.80 -11.58
N GLN A 315 -0.67 8.87 -12.44
CA GLN A 315 -1.50 7.70 -12.73
C GLN A 315 -1.10 6.53 -11.82
N ILE A 316 -2.10 5.88 -11.24
CA ILE A 316 -1.94 4.67 -10.41
C ILE A 316 -2.90 3.59 -10.89
N ALA A 317 -2.41 2.36 -10.98
CA ALA A 317 -3.20 1.22 -11.40
C ALA A 317 -2.77 -0.03 -10.65
N ALA A 318 -3.70 -0.98 -10.50
CA ALA A 318 -3.41 -2.25 -9.86
C ALA A 318 -3.93 -3.43 -10.67
N GLY A 319 -3.11 -4.47 -10.75
CA GLY A 319 -3.41 -5.73 -11.43
C GLY A 319 -3.36 -6.89 -10.44
N ARG A 320 -4.39 -7.73 -10.46
CA ARG A 320 -4.42 -8.99 -9.74
C ARG A 320 -3.92 -10.10 -10.64
N VAL A 321 -2.88 -10.81 -10.20
CA VAL A 321 -2.38 -11.99 -10.90
C VAL A 321 -3.35 -13.15 -10.71
N ASN A 322 -3.83 -13.73 -11.80
CA ASN A 322 -4.73 -14.88 -11.81
C ASN A 322 -3.96 -16.19 -11.57
N ALA A 323 -3.50 -16.34 -10.34
CA ALA A 323 -2.55 -17.36 -9.88
C ALA A 323 -2.99 -18.83 -10.02
N PHE A 324 -4.27 -19.11 -10.29
CA PHE A 324 -4.84 -20.46 -10.29
C PHE A 324 -5.53 -20.86 -11.59
N LEU A 325 -5.41 -20.02 -12.63
CA LEU A 325 -5.89 -20.37 -13.97
C LEU A 325 -4.75 -21.13 -14.69
N VAL A 326 -4.86 -22.46 -14.71
CA VAL A 326 -4.10 -23.31 -15.64
C VAL A 326 -4.98 -23.47 -16.88
N GLN A 327 -4.46 -23.10 -18.05
CA GLN A 327 -5.15 -23.35 -19.33
C GLN A 327 -5.00 -24.81 -19.75
#